data_AF-A0AA35GIM5-F1
#
_entry.id   AF-A0AA35GIM5-F1
#
_cell.length_a   1.000
_cell.length_b   1.000
_cell.length_c   1.000
_cell.angle_alpha   90.00
_cell.angle_beta   90.00
_cell.angle_gamma   90.00
#
_symmetry.space_group_name_H-M   'P 1'
#
loop_
_entity.id
_entity.type
_entity.pdbx_description
1 polymer ?
#
loop_
_entity_poly.entity_id
_entity_poly.type
_entity_poly.pdbx_seq_one_letter_code
_entity_poly.pdbx_strand_id
1 'polypeptide(L)'
;MGTSLLQEFLSSRLLDIGAEDSRLEKLENTCGELAKTYATNPQSALPPLMAAWDPSAGEDPSLLLIGSVLQNHWPTYRGAFKGEPLTLYRAVVLESVMRAMESQGVLAVAVSLIAANILPQLKVGQEARILDILVGRADAITAERLEQAWPEQSSPTNLAPLNVPAIKTLGKIDENAWFAQVAAASGPNTNKEGVTLANPNPHLPNQAQHWSWEFASRMAPILSDVHDRAAANTLQVVKTAFKGLADAVAAKLNEFLQAEQVRSNQREAASRLLWWRQSLYSQTAEKPYRKLPAALVAWHMALDMSDLLPEVYPPAVESLLFESVRAATGAQGEAEITLKELLQVDGAPSQLSQLTWLTEQRTTASRTLLVQALANSYGAGSAELAKLGVDAELKMLPGDWAIWLLREIKALETLAAPDEVGQPAEVAA
;
A
#
# COMPACT_ATOMS: atom_id res chain seq x y z
N MET A 1 13.89 7.13 13.29
CA MET A 1 13.28 6.56 14.52
C MET A 1 11.90 7.16 14.61
N GLY A 2 10.85 6.37 14.39
CA GLY A 2 9.47 6.85 14.45
C GLY A 2 9.07 7.15 15.90
N THR A 3 8.23 8.16 16.10
CA THR A 3 7.67 8.51 17.39
C THR A 3 6.78 7.37 17.90
N SER A 4 7.04 6.84 19.11
CA SER A 4 6.16 5.85 19.74
C SER A 4 5.00 6.54 20.45
N LEU A 5 3.76 6.15 20.15
CA LEU A 5 2.57 6.67 20.82
C LEU A 5 2.53 6.23 22.28
N LEU A 6 2.96 5.00 22.60
CA LEU A 6 3.10 4.54 23.99
C LEU A 6 3.97 5.50 24.82
N GLN A 7 5.11 5.93 24.27
CA GLN A 7 5.99 6.88 24.96
C GLN A 7 5.36 8.27 25.10
N GLU A 8 4.56 8.71 24.13
CA GLU A 8 3.79 9.97 24.24
C GLU A 8 2.71 9.89 25.33
N PHE A 9 2.02 8.75 25.50
CA PHE A 9 1.10 8.53 26.61
C PHE A 9 1.80 8.63 27.98
N LEU A 10 2.97 8.00 28.12
CA LEU A 10 3.76 8.01 29.37
C LEU A 10 4.34 9.39 29.67
N SER A 11 4.94 10.05 28.68
CA SER A 11 5.56 11.37 28.85
C SER A 11 4.52 12.46 29.11
N SER A 12 3.32 12.33 28.56
CA SER A 12 2.17 13.20 28.84
C SER A 12 1.49 12.88 30.18
N ARG A 13 1.96 11.87 30.92
CA ARG A 13 1.39 11.37 32.19
C ARG A 13 -0.07 10.96 32.10
N LEU A 14 -0.51 10.54 30.91
CA LEU A 14 -1.85 10.02 30.67
C LEU A 14 -1.96 8.55 31.05
N LEU A 15 -0.83 7.87 31.07
CA LEU A 15 -0.69 6.48 31.48
C LEU A 15 0.45 6.35 32.50
N ASP A 16 0.21 5.60 33.56
CA ASP A 16 1.23 5.20 34.54
C ASP A 16 1.31 3.68 34.56
N ILE A 17 2.49 3.14 34.23
CA ILE A 17 2.77 1.70 34.24
C ILE A 17 3.71 1.32 35.38
N GLY A 18 4.09 2.25 36.25
CA GLY A 18 5.12 2.09 37.28
C GLY A 18 6.54 2.23 36.74
N ALA A 19 7.52 2.05 37.63
CA ALA A 19 8.94 2.35 37.36
C ALA A 19 9.76 1.17 36.80
N GLU A 20 9.14 0.06 36.46
CA GLU A 20 9.84 -1.13 35.93
C GLU A 20 9.84 -1.10 34.40
N ASP A 21 11.00 -0.85 33.79
CA ASP A 21 11.17 -0.76 32.32
C ASP A 21 10.66 -2.02 31.58
N SER A 22 10.77 -3.20 32.19
CA SER A 22 10.25 -4.46 31.64
C SER A 22 8.74 -4.46 31.34
N ARG A 23 7.98 -3.53 31.92
CA ARG A 23 6.55 -3.38 31.63
C ARG A 23 6.32 -2.72 30.28
N LEU A 24 7.16 -1.75 29.89
CA LEU A 24 7.08 -1.15 28.56
C LEU A 24 7.36 -2.19 27.47
N GLU A 25 8.39 -3.03 27.66
CA GLU A 25 8.70 -4.13 26.73
C GLU A 25 7.51 -5.08 26.54
N LYS A 26 6.78 -5.42 27.62
CA LYS A 26 5.56 -6.25 27.53
C LYS A 26 4.45 -5.58 26.73
N LEU A 27 4.30 -4.25 26.87
CA LEU A 27 3.35 -3.49 26.04
C LEU A 27 3.79 -3.46 24.58
N GLU A 28 5.08 -3.26 24.31
CA GLU A 28 5.62 -3.28 22.95
C GLU A 28 5.42 -4.64 22.27
N ASN A 29 5.60 -5.75 23.01
CA ASN A 29 5.33 -7.10 22.53
C ASN A 29 3.84 -7.33 22.24
N THR A 30 2.96 -6.89 23.14
CA THR A 30 1.50 -6.92 22.93
C THR A 30 1.12 -6.11 21.69
N CYS A 31 1.70 -4.91 21.54
CA CYS A 31 1.43 -4.05 20.39
C CYS A 31 1.90 -4.70 19.09
N GLY A 32 3.03 -5.39 19.11
CA GLY A 32 3.58 -6.13 17.97
C GLY A 32 2.72 -7.32 17.55
N GLU A 33 2.14 -8.06 18.50
CA GLU A 33 1.19 -9.14 18.20
C GLU A 33 -0.07 -8.60 17.53
N LEU A 34 -0.71 -7.60 18.14
CA LEU A 34 -1.91 -6.95 17.60
C LEU A 34 -1.64 -6.29 16.24
N ALA A 35 -0.48 -5.64 16.08
CA ALA A 35 -0.12 -5.02 14.80
C ALA A 35 -0.04 -6.07 13.68
N LYS A 36 0.49 -7.27 13.94
CA LYS A 36 0.47 -8.37 12.97
C LYS A 36 -0.95 -8.83 12.66
N THR A 37 -1.81 -8.97 13.68
CA THR A 37 -3.22 -9.31 13.49
C THR A 37 -3.93 -8.27 12.60
N TYR A 38 -3.72 -6.99 12.88
CA TYR A 38 -4.30 -5.89 12.10
C TYR A 38 -3.69 -5.78 10.70
N ALA A 39 -2.41 -6.09 10.50
CA ALA A 39 -1.83 -6.11 9.16
C ALA A 39 -2.44 -7.25 8.31
N THR A 40 -2.62 -8.44 8.87
CA THR A 40 -3.22 -9.60 8.18
C THR A 40 -4.72 -9.44 7.96
N ASN A 41 -5.44 -8.80 8.89
CA ASN A 41 -6.87 -8.54 8.78
C ASN A 41 -7.17 -7.10 9.22
N PRO A 42 -6.98 -6.10 8.35
CA PRO A 42 -7.11 -4.68 8.72
C PRO A 42 -8.52 -4.30 9.14
N GLN A 43 -9.56 -4.97 8.64
CA GLN A 43 -10.93 -4.73 9.07
C GLN A 43 -11.13 -5.01 10.58
N SER A 44 -10.36 -5.94 11.17
CA SER A 44 -10.44 -6.26 12.60
C SER A 44 -9.93 -5.13 13.51
N ALA A 45 -9.15 -4.18 12.97
CA ALA A 45 -8.66 -3.02 13.72
C ALA A 45 -9.77 -1.98 13.98
N LEU A 46 -10.81 -1.94 13.14
CA LEU A 46 -11.77 -0.85 13.13
C LEU A 46 -12.58 -0.72 14.43
N PRO A 47 -13.24 -1.78 14.97
CA PRO A 47 -14.01 -1.64 16.22
C PRO A 47 -13.18 -1.12 17.42
N PRO A 48 -12.01 -1.71 17.77
CA PRO A 48 -11.21 -1.20 18.88
C PRO A 48 -10.62 0.18 18.60
N LEU A 49 -10.29 0.51 17.34
CA LEU A 49 -9.80 1.83 16.98
C LEU A 49 -10.86 2.93 17.22
N MET A 50 -12.11 2.69 16.82
CA MET A 50 -13.19 3.64 17.03
C MET A 50 -13.45 3.91 18.51
N ALA A 51 -13.34 2.88 19.37
CA ALA A 51 -13.39 3.05 20.82
C ALA A 51 -12.13 3.75 21.35
N ALA A 52 -10.96 3.49 20.76
CA ALA A 52 -9.70 4.09 21.17
C ALA A 52 -9.58 5.58 20.83
N TRP A 53 -10.27 6.10 19.83
CA TRP A 53 -10.27 7.54 19.56
C TRP A 53 -11.05 8.39 20.57
N ASP A 54 -12.00 7.81 21.29
CA ASP A 54 -12.82 8.53 22.27
C ASP A 54 -12.32 8.25 23.71
N PRO A 55 -11.68 9.23 24.39
CA PRO A 55 -11.26 9.07 25.78
C PRO A 55 -12.40 8.79 26.75
N SER A 56 -13.64 9.06 26.36
CA SER A 56 -14.85 8.85 27.16
C SER A 56 -15.58 7.56 26.81
N ALA A 57 -14.99 6.66 26.02
CA ALA A 57 -15.69 5.48 25.51
C ALA A 57 -16.15 4.45 26.55
N GLY A 58 -15.63 4.51 27.78
CA GLY A 58 -15.97 3.55 28.84
C GLY A 58 -15.53 2.12 28.50
N GLU A 59 -16.20 1.13 29.11
CA GLU A 59 -15.88 -0.30 28.97
C GLU A 59 -16.41 -0.89 27.64
N ASP A 60 -15.83 -0.45 26.53
CA ASP A 60 -16.17 -0.97 25.20
C ASP A 60 -15.75 -2.45 25.06
N PRO A 61 -16.63 -3.37 24.62
CA PRO A 61 -16.29 -4.79 24.47
C PRO A 61 -15.04 -5.05 23.63
N SER A 62 -14.79 -4.24 22.59
CA SER A 62 -13.61 -4.38 21.75
C SER A 62 -12.32 -3.97 22.46
N LEU A 63 -12.37 -2.99 23.37
CA LEU A 63 -11.25 -2.63 24.23
C LEU A 63 -10.99 -3.69 25.30
N LEU A 64 -12.03 -4.28 25.88
CA LEU A 64 -11.87 -5.35 26.88
C LEU A 64 -11.17 -6.59 26.31
N LEU A 65 -11.36 -6.88 25.03
CA LEU A 65 -10.64 -7.99 24.35
C LEU A 65 -9.12 -7.75 24.28
N ILE A 66 -8.68 -6.49 24.26
CA ILE A 66 -7.24 -6.13 24.30
C ILE A 66 -6.62 -6.60 25.62
N GLY A 67 -7.38 -6.53 26.71
CA GLY A 67 -6.95 -7.04 28.01
C GLY A 67 -6.61 -8.53 28.00
N SER A 68 -7.24 -9.33 27.12
CA SER A 68 -6.92 -10.76 26.96
C SER A 68 -5.59 -10.97 26.25
N VAL A 69 -5.32 -10.19 25.19
CA VAL A 69 -4.04 -10.26 24.46
C VAL A 69 -2.89 -9.76 25.35
N LEU A 70 -3.11 -8.67 26.07
CA LEU A 70 -2.15 -8.14 27.04
C LEU A 70 -1.82 -9.16 28.13
N GLN A 71 -2.78 -9.98 28.57
CA GLN A 71 -2.55 -10.98 29.60
C GLN A 71 -1.50 -12.03 29.20
N ASN A 72 -1.35 -12.31 27.91
CA ASN A 72 -0.36 -13.26 27.40
C ASN A 72 1.09 -12.77 27.61
N HIS A 73 1.30 -11.46 27.54
CA HIS A 73 2.63 -10.83 27.69
C HIS A 73 2.87 -10.27 29.09
N TRP A 74 1.80 -9.86 29.79
CA TRP A 74 1.87 -9.34 31.14
C TRP A 74 0.80 -9.98 32.06
N PRO A 75 0.98 -11.23 32.51
CA PRO A 75 -0.04 -11.96 33.28
C PRO A 75 -0.52 -11.26 34.56
N THR A 76 0.31 -10.38 35.14
CA THR A 76 0.03 -9.67 36.39
C THR A 76 -0.52 -8.24 36.19
N TYR A 77 -0.80 -7.79 34.96
CA TYR A 77 -1.18 -6.39 34.70
C TYR A 77 -2.42 -5.96 35.50
N ARG A 78 -3.42 -6.83 35.67
CA ARG A 78 -4.64 -6.51 36.44
C ARG A 78 -4.35 -6.16 37.90
N GLY A 79 -3.29 -6.71 38.49
CA GLY A 79 -2.86 -6.36 39.85
C GLY A 79 -2.15 -5.01 39.95
N ALA A 80 -1.73 -4.43 38.82
CA ALA A 80 -1.05 -3.14 38.77
C ALA A 80 -2.01 -1.94 38.74
N PHE A 81 -3.30 -2.15 38.45
CA PHE A 81 -4.30 -1.10 38.34
C PHE A 81 -5.46 -1.30 39.33
N LYS A 82 -6.06 -0.21 39.79
CA LYS A 82 -7.17 -0.22 40.78
C LYS A 82 -8.55 -0.53 40.16
N GLY A 83 -8.60 -0.78 38.85
CA GLY A 83 -9.79 -1.05 38.05
C GLY A 83 -9.38 -1.39 36.62
N GLU A 84 -10.36 -1.42 35.71
CA GLU A 84 -10.08 -1.75 34.31
C GLU A 84 -9.23 -0.64 33.67
N PRO A 85 -8.02 -0.95 33.15
CA PRO A 85 -7.09 0.07 32.68
C PRO A 85 -7.42 0.49 31.23
N LEU A 86 -8.58 1.12 31.02
CA LEU A 86 -9.07 1.47 29.68
C LEU A 86 -8.09 2.36 28.90
N THR A 87 -7.45 3.33 29.55
CA THR A 87 -6.41 4.16 28.90
C THR A 87 -5.23 3.33 28.41
N LEU A 88 -4.86 2.26 29.12
CA LEU A 88 -3.82 1.34 28.69
C LEU A 88 -4.23 0.60 27.41
N TYR A 89 -5.46 0.10 27.36
CA TYR A 89 -5.96 -0.60 26.17
C TYR A 89 -6.03 0.31 24.95
N ARG A 90 -6.48 1.55 25.13
CA ARG A 90 -6.50 2.56 24.07
C ARG A 90 -5.10 2.86 23.57
N ALA A 91 -4.13 3.05 24.48
CA ALA A 91 -2.74 3.28 24.10
C ALA A 91 -2.14 2.11 23.31
N VAL A 92 -2.43 0.87 23.72
CA VAL A 92 -2.02 -0.34 22.99
C VAL A 92 -2.65 -0.41 21.61
N VAL A 93 -3.95 -0.16 21.48
CA VAL A 93 -4.64 -0.17 20.17
C VAL A 93 -4.06 0.88 19.22
N LEU A 94 -3.90 2.12 19.67
CA LEU A 94 -3.40 3.21 18.82
C LEU A 94 -1.97 2.93 18.34
N GLU A 95 -1.09 2.45 19.23
CA GLU A 95 0.27 2.03 18.86
C GLU A 95 0.25 0.83 17.88
N SER A 96 -0.59 -0.17 18.11
CA SER A 96 -0.73 -1.33 17.22
C SER A 96 -1.21 -0.93 15.83
N VAL A 97 -2.19 -0.04 15.74
CA VAL A 97 -2.67 0.50 14.46
C VAL A 97 -1.55 1.29 13.78
N MET A 98 -0.84 2.16 14.50
CA MET A 98 0.30 2.90 13.96
C MET A 98 1.35 1.98 13.33
N ARG A 99 1.68 0.87 14.00
CA ARG A 99 2.62 -0.13 13.48
C ARG A 99 2.07 -0.91 12.30
N ALA A 100 0.79 -1.30 12.34
CA ALA A 100 0.16 -2.09 11.28
C ALA A 100 0.10 -1.32 9.94
N MET A 101 -0.16 0.00 10.00
CA MET A 101 -0.20 0.87 8.82
C MET A 101 1.10 0.85 7.99
N GLU A 102 2.25 0.61 8.62
CA GLU A 102 3.55 0.51 7.92
C GLU A 102 3.61 -0.66 6.93
N SER A 103 2.89 -1.74 7.22
CA SER A 103 2.83 -2.94 6.39
C SER A 103 1.52 -3.10 5.63
N GLN A 104 0.53 -2.27 5.93
CA GLN A 104 -0.82 -2.37 5.41
C GLN A 104 -1.36 -0.96 5.16
N GLY A 105 -1.08 -0.43 3.97
CA GLY A 105 -1.38 0.96 3.65
C GLY A 105 -2.88 1.23 3.48
N VAL A 106 -3.69 0.21 3.15
CA VAL A 106 -5.16 0.36 3.16
C VAL A 106 -5.70 0.75 4.54
N LEU A 107 -5.05 0.28 5.61
CA LEU A 107 -5.42 0.65 6.98
C LEU A 107 -5.10 2.13 7.24
N ALA A 108 -4.02 2.65 6.67
CA ALA A 108 -3.69 4.07 6.75
C ALA A 108 -4.72 4.94 6.04
N VAL A 109 -5.17 4.53 4.85
CA VAL A 109 -6.24 5.22 4.12
C VAL A 109 -7.52 5.24 4.96
N ALA A 110 -7.92 4.11 5.53
CA ALA A 110 -9.11 4.04 6.37
C ALA A 110 -9.00 4.91 7.64
N VAL A 111 -7.84 4.90 8.30
CA VAL A 111 -7.56 5.77 9.46
C VAL A 111 -7.69 7.24 9.08
N SER A 112 -7.08 7.69 7.99
CA SER A 112 -7.15 9.09 7.53
C SER A 112 -8.60 9.51 7.25
N LEU A 113 -9.32 8.73 6.44
CA LEU A 113 -10.69 9.04 6.02
C LEU A 113 -11.67 9.10 7.20
N ILE A 114 -11.61 8.13 8.11
CA ILE A 114 -12.54 8.05 9.24
C ILE A 114 -12.16 9.08 10.31
N ALA A 115 -10.86 9.32 10.56
CA ALA A 115 -10.43 10.33 11.52
C ALA A 115 -10.88 11.74 11.11
N ALA A 116 -10.85 12.06 9.81
CA ALA A 116 -11.32 13.33 9.26
C ALA A 116 -12.81 13.60 9.52
N ASN A 117 -13.60 12.55 9.76
CA ASN A 117 -15.00 12.63 10.14
C ASN A 117 -15.16 12.72 11.67
N ILE A 118 -14.57 11.77 12.40
CA ILE A 118 -14.90 11.54 13.81
C ILE A 118 -14.14 12.49 14.73
N LEU A 119 -12.83 12.71 14.53
CA LEU A 119 -12.02 13.45 15.49
C LEU A 119 -12.48 14.91 15.70
N PRO A 120 -12.92 15.66 14.66
CA PRO A 120 -13.47 17.00 14.87
C PRO A 120 -14.70 17.05 15.78
N GLN A 121 -15.42 15.93 15.94
CA GLN A 121 -16.62 15.83 16.77
C GLN A 121 -16.33 15.34 18.19
N LEU A 122 -15.15 14.78 18.46
CA LEU A 122 -14.80 14.20 19.76
C LEU A 122 -14.11 15.21 20.68
N LYS A 123 -14.39 15.10 21.99
CA LYS A 123 -13.68 15.85 23.03
C LYS A 123 -12.41 15.10 23.44
N VAL A 124 -11.39 15.15 22.59
CA VAL A 124 -10.14 14.39 22.76
C VAL A 124 -9.21 14.93 23.87
N GLY A 125 -9.36 16.20 24.26
CA GLY A 125 -8.66 16.79 25.39
C GLY A 125 -7.13 16.69 25.29
N GLN A 126 -6.49 16.16 26.33
CA GLN A 126 -5.02 16.06 26.41
C GLN A 126 -4.41 15.05 25.42
N GLU A 127 -5.23 14.20 24.82
CA GLU A 127 -4.79 13.20 23.84
C GLU A 127 -4.72 13.73 22.40
N ALA A 128 -5.11 14.98 22.16
CA ALA A 128 -5.11 15.60 20.83
C ALA A 128 -3.78 15.38 20.09
N ARG A 129 -2.65 15.67 20.76
CA ARG A 129 -1.30 15.51 20.16
C ARG A 129 -0.99 14.06 19.78
N ILE A 130 -1.45 13.08 20.56
CA ILE A 130 -1.22 11.65 20.28
C ILE A 130 -1.99 11.25 19.03
N LEU A 131 -3.24 11.70 18.92
CA LEU A 131 -4.08 11.46 17.75
C LEU A 131 -3.55 12.18 16.51
N ASP A 132 -3.04 13.40 16.65
CA ASP A 132 -2.39 14.13 15.54
C ASP A 132 -1.17 13.39 14.99
N ILE A 133 -0.37 12.74 15.85
CA ILE A 133 0.76 11.92 15.41
C ILE A 133 0.28 10.69 14.62
N LEU A 134 -0.75 10.00 15.14
CA LEU A 134 -1.34 8.84 14.46
C LEU A 134 -1.90 9.22 13.08
N VAL A 135 -2.72 10.26 13.04
CA VAL A 135 -3.38 10.73 11.80
C VAL A 135 -2.35 11.30 10.84
N GLY A 136 -1.38 12.09 11.31
CA GLY A 136 -0.30 12.60 10.46
C GLY A 136 0.52 11.48 9.82
N ARG A 137 0.69 10.34 10.50
CA ARG A 137 1.33 9.16 9.88
C ARG A 137 0.43 8.51 8.83
N ALA A 138 -0.86 8.38 9.12
CA ALA A 138 -1.84 7.84 8.17
C ALA A 138 -1.95 8.71 6.91
N ASP A 139 -1.96 10.03 7.06
CA ASP A 139 -2.01 11.01 5.99
C ASP A 139 -0.74 10.96 5.12
N ALA A 140 0.44 10.78 5.72
CA ALA A 140 1.68 10.64 4.97
C ALA A 140 1.66 9.41 4.03
N ILE A 141 1.21 8.26 4.54
CA ILE A 141 1.07 7.03 3.74
C ILE A 141 -0.02 7.20 2.67
N THR A 142 -1.12 7.86 3.02
CA THR A 142 -2.22 8.14 2.09
C THR A 142 -1.78 9.10 0.97
N ALA A 143 -0.92 10.08 1.28
CA ALA A 143 -0.36 11.00 0.30
C ALA A 143 0.56 10.29 -0.70
N GLU A 144 1.42 9.38 -0.23
CA GLU A 144 2.27 8.56 -1.12
C GLU A 144 1.41 7.71 -2.09
N ARG A 145 0.32 7.14 -1.60
CA ARG A 145 -0.66 6.41 -2.45
C ARG A 145 -1.39 7.32 -3.40
N LEU A 146 -1.77 8.52 -2.95
CA LEU A 146 -2.44 9.50 -3.77
C LEU A 146 -1.58 9.93 -4.96
N GLU A 147 -0.28 10.16 -4.74
CA GLU A 147 0.66 10.48 -5.82
C GLU A 147 0.77 9.36 -6.86
N GLN A 148 0.69 8.10 -6.42
CA GLN A 148 0.70 6.93 -7.31
C GLN A 148 -0.60 6.79 -8.10
N ALA A 149 -1.76 7.01 -7.47
CA ALA A 149 -3.07 6.85 -8.11
C ALA A 149 -3.46 8.07 -8.98
N TRP A 150 -2.99 9.27 -8.62
CA TRP A 150 -3.32 10.54 -9.25
C TRP A 150 -2.06 11.35 -9.58
N PRO A 151 -1.20 10.87 -10.49
CA PRO A 151 0.03 11.56 -10.82
C PRO A 151 -0.22 12.94 -11.44
N GLU A 152 0.73 13.86 -11.25
CA GLU A 152 0.67 15.19 -11.88
C GLU A 152 0.68 15.08 -13.41
N GLN A 153 -0.34 15.66 -14.06
CA GLN A 153 -0.52 15.56 -15.51
C GLN A 153 0.52 16.35 -16.31
N SER A 154 1.13 17.37 -15.70
CA SER A 154 2.03 18.33 -16.36
C SER A 154 3.49 17.91 -16.37
N SER A 155 3.86 16.85 -15.65
CA SER A 155 5.25 16.42 -15.57
C SER A 155 5.58 15.59 -16.83
N PRO A 156 6.49 16.04 -17.71
CA PRO A 156 6.94 15.21 -18.82
C PRO A 156 7.46 13.90 -18.22
N THR A 157 7.12 12.76 -18.84
CA THR A 157 7.70 11.48 -18.43
C THR A 157 9.20 11.63 -18.57
N ASN A 158 9.88 11.91 -17.47
CA ASN A 158 11.31 12.11 -17.44
C ASN A 158 11.90 10.70 -17.47
N LEU A 159 11.83 10.07 -18.64
CA LEU A 159 12.43 8.77 -18.88
C LEU A 159 13.92 8.97 -18.68
N ALA A 160 14.42 8.52 -17.52
CA ALA A 160 15.84 8.53 -17.25
C ALA A 160 16.56 7.88 -18.45
N PRO A 161 17.71 8.44 -18.87
CA PRO A 161 18.42 7.98 -20.04
C PRO A 161 18.67 6.47 -19.96
N LEU A 162 18.49 5.78 -21.09
CA LEU A 162 18.70 4.34 -21.18
C LEU A 162 20.13 4.02 -20.72
N ASN A 163 20.27 3.31 -19.61
CA ASN A 163 21.57 2.91 -19.11
C ASN A 163 22.03 1.67 -19.91
N VAL A 164 22.70 1.92 -21.04
CA VAL A 164 23.25 0.85 -21.86
C VAL A 164 24.51 0.32 -21.18
N PRO A 165 24.56 -0.98 -20.81
CA PRO A 165 25.75 -1.53 -20.18
C PRO A 165 26.96 -1.39 -21.09
N ALA A 166 28.07 -0.94 -20.53
CA ALA A 166 29.32 -0.80 -21.27
C ALA A 166 29.73 -2.15 -21.89
N ILE A 167 30.07 -2.14 -23.17
CA ILE A 167 30.60 -3.33 -23.86
C ILE A 167 31.95 -3.63 -23.22
N LYS A 168 32.05 -4.78 -22.54
CA LYS A 168 33.33 -5.25 -22.01
C LYS A 168 34.32 -5.43 -23.16
N THR A 169 35.54 -4.94 -23.00
CA THR A 169 36.62 -5.20 -23.96
C THR A 169 36.85 -6.70 -24.08
N LEU A 170 37.22 -7.16 -25.29
CA LEU A 170 37.65 -8.53 -25.51
C LEU A 170 38.73 -8.90 -24.47
N GLY A 171 38.56 -10.04 -23.81
CA GLY A 171 39.56 -10.55 -22.89
C GLY A 171 40.89 -10.74 -23.63
N LYS A 172 42.00 -10.35 -22.99
CA LYS A 172 43.33 -10.64 -23.56
C LYS A 172 43.45 -12.16 -23.72
N ILE A 173 43.77 -12.58 -24.95
CA ILE A 173 44.16 -13.95 -25.22
C ILE A 173 45.48 -14.19 -24.49
N ASP A 174 45.57 -15.24 -23.65
CA ASP A 174 46.81 -15.57 -22.96
C ASP A 174 47.89 -15.95 -23.99
N GLU A 175 48.95 -15.14 -24.04
CA GLU A 175 50.08 -15.30 -24.95
C GLU A 175 50.79 -16.66 -24.78
N ASN A 176 50.61 -17.33 -23.64
CA ASN A 176 51.20 -18.63 -23.35
C ASN A 176 50.29 -19.83 -23.64
N ALA A 177 49.01 -19.62 -23.91
CA ALA A 177 48.02 -20.71 -23.96
C ALA A 177 48.33 -21.76 -25.06
N TRP A 178 48.97 -21.34 -26.17
CA TRP A 178 49.37 -22.24 -27.26
C TRP A 178 50.88 -22.46 -27.35
N PHE A 179 51.67 -21.94 -26.40
CA PHE A 179 53.14 -21.98 -26.49
C PHE A 179 53.67 -23.41 -26.72
N ALA A 180 53.19 -24.38 -25.95
CA ALA A 180 53.63 -25.78 -26.06
C ALA A 180 53.30 -26.38 -27.45
N GLN A 181 52.15 -26.04 -28.03
CA GLN A 181 51.70 -26.56 -29.33
C GLN A 181 52.47 -25.89 -30.48
N VAL A 182 52.71 -24.58 -30.38
CA VAL A 182 53.54 -23.82 -31.32
C VAL A 182 54.99 -24.32 -31.28
N ALA A 183 55.53 -24.56 -30.08
CA ALA A 183 56.87 -25.13 -29.91
C ALA A 183 56.95 -26.56 -30.48
N ALA A 184 55.95 -27.40 -30.23
CA ALA A 184 55.86 -28.74 -30.80
C ALA A 184 55.76 -28.71 -32.33
N ALA A 185 55.05 -27.75 -32.94
CA ALA A 185 55.02 -27.61 -34.40
C ALA A 185 56.38 -27.20 -34.98
N SER A 186 57.15 -26.41 -34.21
CA SER A 186 58.43 -25.81 -34.65
C SER A 186 59.62 -26.76 -34.62
N GLY A 187 59.61 -27.79 -33.75
CA GLY A 187 60.71 -28.76 -33.68
C GLY A 187 60.62 -29.71 -32.48
N PRO A 188 61.62 -30.59 -32.30
CA PRO A 188 61.60 -31.66 -31.31
C PRO A 188 61.73 -31.19 -29.85
N ASN A 189 62.25 -29.99 -29.63
CA ASN A 189 62.62 -29.49 -28.30
C ASN A 189 62.17 -28.02 -28.11
N THR A 190 62.05 -27.61 -26.86
CA THR A 190 61.83 -26.20 -26.46
C THR A 190 62.83 -25.80 -25.38
N ASN A 191 63.14 -24.50 -25.30
CA ASN A 191 64.02 -23.92 -24.28
C ASN A 191 63.27 -23.45 -23.03
N LYS A 192 61.94 -23.63 -22.97
CA LYS A 192 61.12 -23.24 -21.82
C LYS A 192 61.03 -24.40 -20.83
N GLU A 193 61.53 -24.17 -19.61
CA GLU A 193 61.50 -25.16 -18.53
C GLU A 193 60.06 -25.55 -18.14
N GLY A 194 59.87 -26.83 -17.80
CA GLY A 194 58.57 -27.36 -17.38
C GLY A 194 57.53 -27.56 -18.48
N VAL A 195 57.89 -27.40 -19.75
CA VAL A 195 56.99 -27.59 -20.90
C VAL A 195 57.21 -28.94 -21.56
N THR A 196 56.19 -29.80 -21.51
CA THR A 196 56.18 -31.09 -22.23
C THR A 196 55.58 -30.92 -23.62
N LEU A 197 56.30 -31.33 -24.66
CA LEU A 197 55.83 -31.27 -26.04
C LEU A 197 55.15 -32.59 -26.43
N ALA A 198 53.85 -32.54 -26.72
CA ALA A 198 53.12 -33.69 -27.25
C ALA A 198 53.29 -33.77 -28.76
N ASN A 199 53.78 -34.91 -29.27
CA ASN A 199 53.97 -35.16 -30.70
C ASN A 199 54.69 -34.00 -31.42
N PRO A 200 55.96 -33.71 -31.08
CA PRO A 200 56.68 -32.61 -31.71
C PRO A 200 57.10 -32.95 -33.15
N ASN A 201 57.34 -31.92 -33.95
CA ASN A 201 57.90 -32.03 -35.28
C ASN A 201 59.29 -32.69 -35.19
N PRO A 202 59.52 -33.86 -35.83
CA PRO A 202 60.79 -34.56 -35.71
C PRO A 202 61.94 -33.86 -36.47
N HIS A 203 61.60 -32.92 -37.35
CA HIS A 203 62.56 -32.22 -38.18
C HIS A 203 62.91 -30.85 -37.57
N LEU A 204 64.14 -30.41 -37.81
CA LEU A 204 64.61 -29.06 -37.49
C LEU A 204 64.53 -28.17 -38.74
N PRO A 205 64.47 -26.83 -38.60
CA PRO A 205 64.41 -25.90 -39.74
C PRO A 205 65.55 -26.05 -40.76
N ASN A 206 66.69 -26.63 -40.37
CA ASN A 206 67.80 -26.96 -41.27
C ASN A 206 67.48 -28.13 -42.24
N GLN A 207 66.35 -28.81 -42.07
CA GLN A 207 65.79 -29.82 -42.98
C GLN A 207 64.55 -29.26 -43.68
N ALA A 208 64.72 -28.13 -44.38
CA ALA A 208 63.65 -27.23 -44.82
C ALA A 208 62.45 -27.91 -45.50
N GLN A 209 62.68 -28.89 -46.38
CA GLN A 209 61.62 -29.56 -47.13
C GLN A 209 60.71 -30.39 -46.21
N HIS A 210 61.28 -31.25 -45.36
CA HIS A 210 60.50 -32.09 -44.43
C HIS A 210 59.93 -31.28 -43.26
N TRP A 211 60.70 -30.31 -42.76
CA TRP A 211 60.23 -29.42 -41.70
C TRP A 211 59.00 -28.64 -42.11
N SER A 212 58.98 -28.06 -43.32
CA SER A 212 57.85 -27.23 -43.78
C SER A 212 56.54 -28.01 -43.90
N TRP A 213 56.60 -29.29 -44.32
CA TRP A 213 55.42 -30.16 -44.42
C TRP A 213 54.80 -30.46 -43.05
N GLU A 214 55.63 -30.84 -42.08
CA GLU A 214 55.20 -31.14 -40.71
C GLU A 214 54.81 -29.87 -39.94
N PHE A 215 55.51 -28.77 -40.15
CA PHE A 215 55.20 -27.49 -39.51
C PHE A 215 53.83 -26.98 -39.94
N ALA A 216 53.56 -26.94 -41.25
CA ALA A 216 52.29 -26.42 -41.77
C ALA A 216 51.09 -27.27 -41.32
N SER A 217 51.21 -28.60 -41.35
CA SER A 217 50.14 -29.52 -40.93
C SER A 217 49.83 -29.42 -39.43
N ARG A 218 50.83 -29.14 -38.59
CA ARG A 218 50.69 -28.98 -37.14
C ARG A 218 50.27 -27.56 -36.74
N MET A 219 50.70 -26.54 -37.47
CA MET A 219 50.38 -25.14 -37.18
C MET A 219 48.98 -24.72 -37.64
N ALA A 220 48.48 -25.27 -38.76
CA ALA A 220 47.14 -24.96 -39.27
C ALA A 220 46.01 -25.17 -38.24
N PRO A 221 45.90 -26.30 -37.52
CA PRO A 221 44.87 -26.47 -36.50
C PRO A 221 45.03 -25.54 -35.28
N ILE A 222 46.27 -25.12 -34.95
CA ILE A 222 46.53 -24.13 -33.88
C ILE A 222 45.96 -22.77 -34.29
N LEU A 223 46.22 -22.33 -35.53
CA LEU A 223 45.69 -21.07 -36.05
C LEU A 223 44.16 -21.09 -36.15
N SER A 224 43.57 -22.22 -36.54
CA SER A 224 42.11 -22.40 -36.52
C SER A 224 41.55 -22.27 -35.11
N ASP A 225 42.13 -22.93 -34.11
CA ASP A 225 41.68 -22.85 -32.71
C ASP A 225 41.80 -21.42 -32.15
N VAL A 226 42.88 -20.70 -32.46
CA VAL A 226 43.03 -19.28 -32.08
C VAL A 226 41.93 -18.42 -32.70
N HIS A 227 41.65 -18.60 -34.00
CA HIS A 227 40.59 -17.89 -34.70
C HIS A 227 39.21 -18.21 -34.10
N ASP A 228 38.91 -19.49 -33.89
CA ASP A 228 37.62 -19.96 -33.39
C ASP A 228 37.37 -19.48 -31.96
N ARG A 229 38.40 -19.46 -31.10
CA ARG A 229 38.28 -18.88 -29.75
C ARG A 229 38.10 -17.36 -29.77
N ALA A 230 38.81 -16.65 -30.66
CA ALA A 230 38.63 -15.21 -30.81
C ALA A 230 37.21 -14.86 -31.31
N ALA A 231 36.70 -15.61 -32.28
CA ALA A 231 35.34 -15.49 -32.79
C ALA A 231 34.29 -15.83 -31.71
N ALA A 232 34.49 -16.92 -30.96
CA ALA A 232 33.60 -17.32 -29.86
C ALA A 232 33.55 -16.26 -28.74
N ASN A 233 34.71 -15.72 -28.34
CA ASN A 233 34.78 -14.63 -27.35
C ASN A 233 34.06 -13.37 -27.84
N THR A 234 34.23 -13.01 -29.12
CA THR A 234 33.53 -11.88 -29.73
C THR A 234 32.02 -12.09 -29.73
N LEU A 235 31.56 -13.26 -30.16
CA LEU A 235 30.15 -13.61 -30.17
C LEU A 235 29.55 -13.58 -28.75
N GLN A 236 30.29 -14.05 -27.75
CA GLN A 236 29.85 -14.02 -26.36
C GLN A 236 29.70 -12.57 -25.85
N VAL A 237 30.70 -11.70 -26.09
CA VAL A 237 30.64 -10.28 -25.70
C VAL A 237 29.45 -9.59 -26.37
N VAL A 238 29.26 -9.82 -27.67
CA VAL A 238 28.15 -9.26 -28.45
C VAL A 238 26.80 -9.76 -27.92
N LYS A 239 26.66 -11.07 -27.65
CA LYS A 239 25.44 -11.66 -27.09
C LYS A 239 25.10 -11.06 -25.72
N THR A 240 26.08 -10.87 -24.86
CA THR A 240 25.88 -10.24 -23.55
C THR A 240 25.48 -8.77 -23.68
N ALA A 241 26.11 -8.01 -24.59
CA ALA A 241 25.77 -6.62 -24.84
C ALA A 241 24.34 -6.47 -25.40
N PHE A 242 23.95 -7.30 -26.37
CA PHE A 242 22.59 -7.32 -26.91
C PHE A 242 21.56 -7.70 -25.86
N LYS A 243 21.85 -8.70 -25.02
CA LYS A 243 20.96 -9.07 -23.91
C LYS A 243 20.79 -7.91 -22.93
N GLY A 244 21.88 -7.26 -22.52
CA GLY A 244 21.83 -6.11 -21.63
C GLY A 244 21.05 -4.93 -22.21
N LEU A 245 21.18 -4.68 -23.52
CA LEU A 245 20.37 -3.68 -24.22
C LEU A 245 18.88 -4.07 -24.24
N ALA A 246 18.57 -5.32 -24.59
CA ALA A 246 17.20 -5.82 -24.62
C ALA A 246 16.52 -5.73 -23.24
N ASP A 247 17.23 -6.13 -22.17
CA ASP A 247 16.76 -6.05 -20.80
C ASP A 247 16.51 -4.58 -20.38
N ALA A 248 17.41 -3.67 -20.73
CA ALA A 248 17.25 -2.24 -20.45
C ALA A 248 16.07 -1.62 -21.22
N VAL A 249 15.90 -1.96 -22.49
CA VAL A 249 14.76 -1.51 -23.32
C VAL A 249 13.45 -2.08 -22.77
N ALA A 250 13.40 -3.36 -22.41
CA ALA A 250 12.21 -4.00 -21.85
C ALA A 250 11.81 -3.34 -20.51
N ALA A 251 12.77 -3.08 -19.63
CA ALA A 251 12.53 -2.39 -18.37
C ALA A 251 11.95 -0.98 -18.60
N LYS A 252 12.54 -0.19 -19.52
CA LYS A 252 12.07 1.16 -19.82
C LYS A 252 10.72 1.20 -20.52
N LEU A 253 10.45 0.24 -21.41
CA LEU A 253 9.14 0.11 -22.02
C LEU A 253 8.07 -0.23 -20.97
N ASN A 254 8.40 -1.12 -20.02
CA ASN A 254 7.48 -1.46 -18.94
C ASN A 254 7.20 -0.27 -18.00
N GLU A 255 8.23 0.48 -17.61
CA GLU A 255 8.07 1.73 -16.84
C GLU A 255 7.16 2.74 -17.57
N PHE A 256 7.38 2.92 -18.88
CA PHE A 256 6.57 3.82 -19.69
C PHE A 256 5.10 3.36 -19.79
N LEU A 257 4.87 2.07 -20.06
CA LEU A 257 3.53 1.51 -20.16
C LEU A 257 2.77 1.62 -18.83
N GLN A 258 3.42 1.35 -17.70
CA GLN A 258 2.84 1.52 -16.38
C GLN A 258 2.47 2.98 -16.12
N ALA A 259 3.38 3.92 -16.40
CA ALA A 259 3.12 5.35 -16.21
C ALA A 259 1.97 5.87 -17.08
N GLU A 260 1.88 5.45 -18.35
CA GLU A 260 0.79 5.88 -19.23
C GLU A 260 -0.53 5.20 -18.86
N GLN A 261 -0.51 3.94 -18.40
CA GLN A 261 -1.71 3.27 -17.89
C GLN A 261 -2.31 4.03 -16.71
N VAL A 262 -1.49 4.44 -15.73
CA VAL A 262 -1.95 5.23 -14.58
C VAL A 262 -2.56 6.56 -15.03
N ARG A 263 -1.91 7.28 -15.95
CA ARG A 263 -2.47 8.54 -16.51
C ARG A 263 -3.76 8.31 -17.28
N SER A 264 -3.84 7.22 -18.04
CA SER A 264 -5.06 6.84 -18.75
C SER A 264 -6.21 6.60 -17.77
N ASN A 265 -5.97 5.83 -16.71
CA ASN A 265 -6.95 5.57 -15.66
C ASN A 265 -7.41 6.88 -14.99
N GLN A 266 -6.47 7.78 -14.68
CA GLN A 266 -6.78 9.09 -14.09
C GLN A 266 -7.65 9.95 -15.03
N ARG A 267 -7.33 10.00 -16.34
CA ARG A 267 -8.13 10.72 -17.35
C ARG A 267 -9.53 10.14 -17.49
N GLU A 268 -9.64 8.81 -17.49
CA GLU A 268 -10.91 8.12 -17.54
C GLU A 268 -11.77 8.42 -16.31
N ALA A 269 -11.19 8.31 -15.11
CA ALA A 269 -11.88 8.65 -13.85
C ALA A 269 -12.37 10.10 -13.85
N ALA A 270 -11.54 11.07 -14.25
CA ALA A 270 -11.93 12.46 -14.36
C ALA A 270 -13.08 12.67 -15.37
N SER A 271 -13.01 12.01 -16.54
CA SER A 271 -14.08 12.06 -17.54
C SER A 271 -15.39 11.46 -17.01
N ARG A 272 -15.33 10.33 -16.30
CA ARG A 272 -16.49 9.69 -15.68
C ARG A 272 -17.11 10.56 -14.60
N LEU A 273 -16.30 11.19 -13.74
CA LEU A 273 -16.76 12.14 -12.72
C LEU A 273 -17.46 13.36 -13.35
N LEU A 274 -16.91 13.91 -14.44
CA LEU A 274 -17.55 15.01 -15.17
C LEU A 274 -18.89 14.59 -15.77
N TRP A 275 -18.96 13.40 -16.38
CA TRP A 275 -20.21 12.86 -16.90
C TRP A 275 -21.25 12.63 -15.81
N TRP A 276 -20.84 12.01 -14.71
CA TRP A 276 -21.67 11.77 -13.53
C TRP A 276 -22.26 13.09 -13.00
N ARG A 277 -21.40 14.09 -12.76
CA ARG A 277 -21.82 15.41 -12.30
C ARG A 277 -22.76 16.10 -13.28
N GLN A 278 -22.53 15.98 -14.59
CA GLN A 278 -23.34 16.66 -15.61
C GLN A 278 -24.71 16.00 -15.81
N SER A 279 -24.75 14.66 -15.75
CA SER A 279 -25.98 13.89 -15.94
C SER A 279 -26.94 13.99 -14.76
N LEU A 280 -26.41 14.19 -13.54
CA LEU A 280 -27.17 14.21 -12.28
C LEU A 280 -28.16 13.03 -12.19
N TYR A 281 -27.69 11.85 -12.58
CA TYR A 281 -28.46 10.62 -12.58
C TYR A 281 -27.82 9.59 -11.65
N SER A 282 -28.63 9.02 -10.76
CA SER A 282 -28.19 7.98 -9.85
C SER A 282 -28.32 6.60 -10.49
N GLN A 283 -27.24 5.82 -10.47
CA GLN A 283 -27.30 4.42 -10.88
C GLN A 283 -27.92 3.58 -9.76
N THR A 284 -27.50 3.79 -8.51
CA THR A 284 -28.05 3.08 -7.35
C THR A 284 -29.53 3.38 -7.08
N ALA A 285 -30.06 4.54 -7.51
CA ALA A 285 -31.50 4.86 -7.44
C ALA A 285 -32.24 4.71 -8.78
N GLU A 286 -31.55 4.44 -9.88
CA GLU A 286 -32.12 4.35 -11.23
C GLU A 286 -33.00 5.57 -11.63
N LYS A 287 -32.70 6.76 -11.10
CA LYS A 287 -33.45 7.99 -11.39
C LYS A 287 -32.60 9.25 -11.21
N PRO A 288 -33.01 10.39 -11.79
CA PRO A 288 -32.33 11.67 -11.56
C PRO A 288 -32.29 12.04 -10.07
N TYR A 289 -31.15 12.51 -9.56
CA TYR A 289 -31.00 12.91 -8.16
C TYR A 289 -32.00 13.99 -7.75
N ARG A 290 -32.37 14.88 -8.69
CA ARG A 290 -33.38 15.94 -8.48
C ARG A 290 -34.78 15.42 -8.12
N LYS A 291 -35.04 14.11 -8.29
CA LYS A 291 -36.29 13.46 -7.89
C LYS A 291 -36.22 12.80 -6.52
N LEU A 292 -35.09 12.91 -5.82
CA LEU A 292 -34.87 12.34 -4.50
C LEU A 292 -34.96 13.44 -3.43
N PRO A 293 -35.42 13.11 -2.21
CA PRO A 293 -35.23 13.95 -1.02
C PRO A 293 -33.75 14.23 -0.76
N ALA A 294 -33.43 15.40 -0.17
CA ALA A 294 -32.04 15.83 0.07
C ALA A 294 -31.19 14.80 0.85
N ALA A 295 -31.77 14.15 1.87
CA ALA A 295 -31.11 13.09 2.62
C ALA A 295 -30.72 11.89 1.73
N LEU A 296 -31.62 11.46 0.84
CA LEU A 296 -31.35 10.37 -0.10
C LEU A 296 -30.38 10.77 -1.21
N VAL A 297 -30.35 12.05 -1.60
CA VAL A 297 -29.33 12.56 -2.54
C VAL A 297 -27.93 12.38 -1.96
N ALA A 298 -27.71 12.71 -0.68
CA ALA A 298 -26.41 12.56 -0.03
C ALA A 298 -25.90 11.11 -0.07
N TRP A 299 -26.77 10.16 0.27
CA TRP A 299 -26.45 8.72 0.23
C TRP A 299 -26.14 8.21 -1.18
N HIS A 300 -27.07 8.44 -2.11
CA HIS A 300 -26.92 7.92 -3.46
C HIS A 300 -25.74 8.55 -4.19
N MET A 301 -25.47 9.85 -4.00
CA MET A 301 -24.29 10.48 -4.59
C MET A 301 -22.98 9.97 -3.99
N ALA A 302 -22.91 9.72 -2.68
CA ALA A 302 -21.73 9.16 -2.05
C ALA A 302 -21.42 7.74 -2.57
N LEU A 303 -22.44 6.89 -2.68
CA LEU A 303 -22.34 5.53 -3.23
C LEU A 303 -21.99 5.55 -4.72
N ASP A 304 -22.75 6.28 -5.54
CA ASP A 304 -22.50 6.34 -6.97
C ASP A 304 -21.12 6.93 -7.29
N MET A 305 -20.61 7.86 -6.46
CA MET A 305 -19.27 8.41 -6.62
C MET A 305 -18.18 7.44 -6.15
N SER A 306 -18.41 6.61 -5.12
CA SER A 306 -17.39 5.67 -4.63
C SER A 306 -16.96 4.68 -5.73
N ASP A 307 -17.92 4.24 -6.54
CA ASP A 307 -17.73 3.37 -7.72
C ASP A 307 -16.91 4.02 -8.86
N LEU A 308 -16.76 5.35 -8.85
CA LEU A 308 -15.99 6.10 -9.85
C LEU A 308 -14.56 6.38 -9.41
N LEU A 309 -14.24 6.13 -8.14
CA LEU A 309 -12.99 6.55 -7.51
C LEU A 309 -12.12 5.34 -7.17
N PRO A 310 -10.78 5.46 -7.34
CA PRO A 310 -9.85 4.53 -6.71
C PRO A 310 -9.88 4.68 -5.18
N GLU A 311 -9.10 3.85 -4.47
CA GLU A 311 -9.06 3.87 -3.00
C GLU A 311 -8.75 5.24 -2.39
N VAL A 312 -7.86 6.01 -3.03
CA VAL A 312 -7.44 7.35 -2.62
C VAL A 312 -7.85 8.35 -3.69
N TYR A 313 -8.24 9.54 -3.26
CA TYR A 313 -8.72 10.60 -4.16
C TYR A 313 -8.29 11.98 -3.67
N PRO A 314 -8.10 12.95 -4.58
CA PRO A 314 -7.67 14.28 -4.19
C PRO A 314 -8.82 15.06 -3.51
N PRO A 315 -8.53 16.03 -2.62
CA PRO A 315 -9.56 16.83 -1.93
C PRO A 315 -10.55 17.54 -2.87
N ALA A 316 -10.15 17.82 -4.11
CA ALA A 316 -11.02 18.40 -5.12
C ALA A 316 -12.25 17.52 -5.44
N VAL A 317 -12.17 16.20 -5.22
CA VAL A 317 -13.30 15.27 -5.38
C VAL A 317 -14.38 15.51 -4.33
N GLU A 318 -14.00 15.79 -3.08
CA GLU A 318 -14.96 16.13 -2.02
C GLU A 318 -15.69 17.44 -2.33
N SER A 319 -14.95 18.45 -2.82
CA SER A 319 -15.54 19.70 -3.28
C SER A 319 -16.49 19.49 -4.48
N LEU A 320 -16.13 18.62 -5.42
CA LEU A 320 -17.01 18.23 -6.53
C LEU A 320 -18.29 17.54 -6.03
N LEU A 321 -18.18 16.66 -5.04
CA LEU A 321 -19.32 15.97 -4.43
C LEU A 321 -20.27 16.97 -3.76
N PHE A 322 -19.72 17.85 -2.91
CA PHE A 322 -20.49 18.90 -2.23
C PHE A 322 -21.29 19.74 -3.23
N GLU A 323 -20.62 20.27 -4.26
CA GLU A 323 -21.27 21.11 -5.26
C GLU A 323 -22.27 20.32 -6.13
N SER A 324 -22.04 19.03 -6.34
CA SER A 324 -22.98 18.16 -7.07
C SER A 324 -24.26 17.91 -6.26
N VAL A 325 -24.14 17.67 -4.95
CA VAL A 325 -25.29 17.54 -4.05
C VAL A 325 -26.09 18.83 -4.04
N ARG A 326 -25.42 19.98 -3.92
CA ARG A 326 -26.04 21.30 -3.99
C ARG A 326 -26.77 21.52 -5.32
N ALA A 327 -26.16 21.16 -6.45
CA ALA A 327 -26.77 21.27 -7.78
C ALA A 327 -27.99 20.35 -7.98
N ALA A 328 -28.06 19.22 -7.27
CA ALA A 328 -29.19 18.30 -7.31
C ALA A 328 -30.34 18.71 -6.38
N THR A 329 -30.03 19.29 -5.22
CA THR A 329 -31.01 19.63 -4.18
C THR A 329 -31.53 21.08 -4.27
N GLY A 330 -30.81 21.96 -4.97
CA GLY A 330 -31.21 23.36 -5.11
C GLY A 330 -31.30 24.06 -3.75
N ALA A 331 -32.40 24.77 -3.49
CA ALA A 331 -32.60 25.48 -2.23
C ALA A 331 -32.63 24.56 -0.99
N GLN A 332 -32.99 23.28 -1.15
CA GLN A 332 -32.95 22.32 -0.04
C GLN A 332 -31.51 21.96 0.37
N GLY A 333 -30.53 22.14 -0.53
CA GLY A 333 -29.12 21.89 -0.26
C GLY A 333 -28.46 22.94 0.65
N GLU A 334 -29.11 24.08 0.87
CA GLU A 334 -28.64 25.15 1.75
C GLU A 334 -29.20 25.01 3.18
N ALA A 335 -30.13 24.09 3.40
CA ALA A 335 -30.71 23.81 4.71
C ALA A 335 -29.96 22.64 5.35
N GLU A 336 -29.53 22.82 6.59
CA GLU A 336 -28.92 21.74 7.36
C GLU A 336 -29.95 20.64 7.65
N ILE A 337 -29.49 19.38 7.57
CA ILE A 337 -30.25 18.22 8.00
C ILE A 337 -29.56 17.60 9.22
N THR A 338 -30.37 17.10 10.15
CA THR A 338 -29.88 16.40 11.34
C THR A 338 -29.43 14.98 10.99
N LEU A 339 -28.53 14.42 11.81
CA LEU A 339 -28.15 13.01 11.73
C LEU A 339 -29.38 12.08 11.77
N LYS A 340 -30.36 12.42 12.62
CA LYS A 340 -31.61 11.68 12.72
C LYS A 340 -32.39 11.69 11.42
N GLU A 341 -32.54 12.84 10.77
CA GLU A 341 -33.22 12.97 9.46
C GLU A 341 -32.48 12.21 8.36
N LEU A 342 -31.13 12.22 8.37
CA LEU A 342 -30.32 11.46 7.42
C LEU A 342 -30.50 9.94 7.55
N LEU A 343 -30.74 9.47 8.78
CA LEU A 343 -30.96 8.06 9.14
C LEU A 343 -32.45 7.66 9.11
N GLN A 344 -33.37 8.57 8.76
CA GLN A 344 -34.77 8.21 8.65
C GLN A 344 -34.96 7.21 7.50
N VAL A 345 -35.42 6.02 7.87
CA VAL A 345 -35.84 4.99 6.93
C VAL A 345 -37.26 5.32 6.49
N ASP A 346 -37.40 5.90 5.29
CA ASP A 346 -38.72 6.14 4.70
C ASP A 346 -39.40 4.80 4.43
N GLY A 347 -40.56 4.58 5.06
CA GLY A 347 -41.37 3.37 4.96
C GLY A 347 -41.93 3.12 3.55
N ALA A 348 -41.09 2.55 2.69
CA ALA A 348 -41.29 1.88 1.40
C ALA A 348 -39.97 1.14 1.10
N PRO A 349 -39.86 0.20 0.14
CA PRO A 349 -38.56 -0.39 -0.16
C PRO A 349 -37.70 0.67 -0.85
N SER A 350 -37.02 1.50 -0.06
CA SER A 350 -35.94 2.36 -0.55
C SER A 350 -34.95 1.48 -1.31
N GLN A 351 -34.45 1.92 -2.46
CA GLN A 351 -33.47 1.13 -3.21
C GLN A 351 -32.20 0.88 -2.37
N LEU A 352 -31.89 1.76 -1.42
CA LEU A 352 -30.80 1.57 -0.44
C LEU A 352 -30.95 0.26 0.36
N SER A 353 -32.15 -0.08 0.81
CA SER A 353 -32.37 -1.33 1.57
C SER A 353 -32.20 -2.60 0.71
N GLN A 354 -32.14 -2.45 -0.61
CA GLN A 354 -31.93 -3.55 -1.56
C GLN A 354 -30.46 -3.69 -1.97
N LEU A 355 -29.61 -2.72 -1.62
CA LEU A 355 -28.18 -2.79 -1.93
C LEU A 355 -27.51 -3.87 -1.07
N THR A 356 -26.98 -4.89 -1.74
CA THR A 356 -26.24 -5.99 -1.09
C THR A 356 -25.08 -5.44 -0.27
N TRP A 357 -24.29 -4.53 -0.87
CA TRP A 357 -23.16 -3.91 -0.20
C TRP A 357 -23.53 -3.25 1.12
N LEU A 358 -24.64 -2.50 1.18
CA LEU A 358 -25.10 -1.86 2.42
C LEU A 358 -25.52 -2.89 3.46
N THR A 359 -26.18 -3.97 3.02
CA THR A 359 -26.62 -5.05 3.92
C THR A 359 -25.43 -5.77 4.56
N GLU A 360 -24.33 -5.91 3.82
CA GLU A 360 -23.07 -6.49 4.31
C GLU A 360 -22.37 -5.62 5.36
N GLN A 361 -22.68 -4.32 5.43
CA GLN A 361 -22.11 -3.41 6.44
C GLN A 361 -22.77 -3.50 7.81
N ARG A 362 -23.77 -4.35 8.01
CA ARG A 362 -24.42 -4.51 9.32
C ARG A 362 -23.44 -5.01 10.38
N THR A 363 -23.55 -4.49 11.59
CA THR A 363 -22.67 -4.86 12.69
C THR A 363 -23.35 -4.72 14.04
N THR A 364 -22.92 -5.54 15.00
CA THR A 364 -23.34 -5.47 16.40
C THR A 364 -22.33 -4.72 17.28
N ALA A 365 -21.33 -4.09 16.67
CA ALA A 365 -20.33 -3.31 17.39
C ALA A 365 -20.98 -2.21 18.25
N SER A 366 -20.34 -1.93 19.38
CA SER A 366 -20.71 -0.89 20.34
C SER A 366 -20.48 0.52 19.80
N ARG A 367 -19.49 0.69 18.91
CA ARG A 367 -19.25 1.89 18.11
C ARG A 367 -19.46 1.55 16.64
N THR A 368 -20.19 2.38 15.92
CA THR A 368 -20.57 2.12 14.52
C THR A 368 -20.36 3.35 13.66
N LEU A 369 -19.90 3.15 12.44
CA LEU A 369 -19.84 4.17 11.40
C LEU A 369 -21.26 4.61 10.99
N LEU A 370 -21.40 5.78 10.36
CA LEU A 370 -22.68 6.26 9.85
C LEU A 370 -23.29 5.31 8.81
N VAL A 371 -22.48 4.78 7.89
CA VAL A 371 -22.85 3.73 6.92
C VAL A 371 -23.41 2.50 7.62
N GLN A 372 -22.75 2.05 8.69
CA GLN A 372 -23.15 0.87 9.45
C GLN A 372 -24.44 1.11 10.25
N ALA A 373 -24.62 2.32 10.78
CA ALA A 373 -25.84 2.72 11.47
C ALA A 373 -27.04 2.73 10.51
N LEU A 374 -26.87 3.22 9.27
CA LEU A 374 -27.90 3.14 8.25
C LEU A 374 -28.20 1.66 7.89
N ALA A 375 -27.16 0.85 7.67
CA ALA A 375 -27.31 -0.56 7.35
C ALA A 375 -28.12 -1.32 8.43
N ASN A 376 -27.81 -1.04 9.71
CA ASN A 376 -28.56 -1.56 10.84
C ASN A 376 -29.99 -1.02 10.89
N SER A 377 -30.18 0.28 10.63
CA SER A 377 -31.50 0.91 10.62
C SER A 377 -32.46 0.25 9.63
N TYR A 378 -31.97 -0.03 8.41
CA TYR A 378 -32.73 -0.79 7.41
C TYR A 378 -32.95 -2.24 7.80
N GLY A 379 -32.00 -2.87 8.49
CA GLY A 379 -32.16 -4.24 9.00
C GLY A 379 -33.20 -4.35 10.11
N ALA A 380 -33.26 -3.37 11.00
CA ALA A 380 -34.21 -3.31 12.11
C ALA A 380 -35.58 -2.76 11.70
N GLY A 381 -35.67 -2.05 10.57
CA GLY A 381 -36.89 -1.34 10.14
C GLY A 381 -37.19 -0.10 11.00
N SER A 382 -36.19 0.42 11.72
CA SER A 382 -36.28 1.61 12.56
C SER A 382 -34.93 2.29 12.65
N ALA A 383 -34.90 3.62 12.84
CA ALA A 383 -33.64 4.37 12.90
C ALA A 383 -32.80 3.94 14.12
N GLU A 384 -31.62 3.39 13.85
CA GLU A 384 -30.55 3.20 14.81
C GLU A 384 -29.55 4.36 14.68
N LEU A 385 -29.41 5.14 15.74
CA LEU A 385 -28.42 6.22 15.76
C LEU A 385 -27.01 5.64 15.68
N ALA A 386 -26.16 6.30 14.90
CA ALA A 386 -24.76 5.96 14.83
C ALA A 386 -24.12 6.09 16.21
N LYS A 387 -23.46 5.04 16.67
CA LYS A 387 -22.77 5.04 17.96
C LYS A 387 -21.37 5.63 17.79
N LEU A 388 -21.30 6.83 17.21
CA LEU A 388 -20.06 7.52 16.87
C LEU A 388 -19.50 8.35 18.03
N GLY A 389 -20.26 8.50 19.13
CA GLY A 389 -19.98 9.50 20.16
C GLY A 389 -20.37 10.92 19.74
N VAL A 390 -21.13 11.06 18.66
CA VAL A 390 -21.61 12.31 18.08
C VAL A 390 -23.05 12.59 18.55
N ASP A 391 -23.38 13.86 18.74
CA ASP A 391 -24.74 14.29 19.10
C ASP A 391 -25.73 13.93 17.97
N ALA A 392 -26.87 13.33 18.33
CA ALA A 392 -27.94 13.01 17.39
C ALA A 392 -28.54 14.27 16.73
N GLU A 393 -28.39 15.42 17.39
CA GLU A 393 -28.79 16.74 16.90
C GLU A 393 -27.69 17.43 16.09
N LEU A 394 -26.59 16.74 15.75
CA LEU A 394 -25.59 17.26 14.81
C LEU A 394 -26.27 17.61 13.49
N LYS A 395 -26.07 18.85 13.06
CA LYS A 395 -26.62 19.44 11.84
C LYS A 395 -25.49 19.75 10.89
N MET A 396 -25.64 19.33 9.64
CA MET A 396 -24.69 19.60 8.57
C MET A 396 -25.46 19.77 7.26
N LEU A 397 -24.85 20.41 6.26
CA LEU A 397 -25.44 20.49 4.94
C LEU A 397 -25.46 19.10 4.28
N PRO A 398 -26.42 18.81 3.38
CA PRO A 398 -26.46 17.54 2.66
C PRO A 398 -25.15 17.22 1.92
N GLY A 399 -24.43 18.24 1.44
CA GLY A 399 -23.12 18.08 0.80
C GLY A 399 -22.04 17.58 1.76
N ASP A 400 -22.01 18.10 2.99
CA ASP A 400 -21.05 17.65 4.00
C ASP A 400 -21.37 16.23 4.48
N TRP A 401 -22.66 15.89 4.61
CA TRP A 401 -23.07 14.51 4.87
C TRP A 401 -22.63 13.56 3.75
N ALA A 402 -22.75 13.96 2.48
CA ALA A 402 -22.28 13.15 1.37
C ALA A 402 -20.76 12.91 1.43
N ILE A 403 -19.97 13.92 1.80
CA ILE A 403 -18.51 13.76 2.00
C ILE A 403 -18.24 12.79 3.15
N TRP A 404 -18.93 12.94 4.27
CA TRP A 404 -18.79 12.04 5.42
C TRP A 404 -19.03 10.59 4.98
N LEU A 405 -20.13 10.35 4.27
CA LEU A 405 -20.51 9.05 3.75
C LEU A 405 -19.49 8.50 2.76
N LEU A 406 -19.02 9.32 1.81
CA LEU A 406 -18.01 8.90 0.84
C LEU A 406 -16.75 8.40 1.55
N ARG A 407 -16.25 9.13 2.55
CA ARG A 407 -15.07 8.74 3.33
C ARG A 407 -15.25 7.40 4.01
N GLU A 408 -16.40 7.16 4.65
CA GLU A 408 -16.68 5.88 5.31
C GLU A 408 -16.87 4.73 4.30
N ILE A 409 -17.56 4.97 3.19
CA ILE A 409 -17.72 3.99 2.10
C ILE A 409 -16.34 3.59 1.57
N LYS A 410 -15.49 4.55 1.20
CA LYS A 410 -14.14 4.28 0.68
C LYS A 410 -13.26 3.60 1.72
N ALA A 411 -13.33 3.99 3.00
CA ALA A 411 -12.60 3.30 4.06
C ALA A 411 -13.01 1.82 4.16
N LEU A 412 -14.31 1.51 4.11
CA LEU A 412 -14.80 0.13 4.18
C LEU A 412 -14.44 -0.69 2.93
N GLU A 413 -14.58 -0.12 1.73
CA GLU A 413 -14.18 -0.75 0.47
C GLU A 413 -12.68 -1.08 0.46
N THR A 414 -11.84 -0.13 0.87
CA THR A 414 -10.38 -0.28 0.91
C THR A 414 -9.95 -1.31 1.95
N LEU A 415 -10.60 -1.37 3.12
CA LEU A 415 -10.34 -2.41 4.13
C LEU A 415 -10.75 -3.83 3.66
N ALA A 416 -11.74 -3.93 2.77
CA ALA A 416 -12.18 -5.20 2.19
C ALA A 416 -11.23 -5.75 1.11
N ALA A 417 -10.30 -4.93 0.62
CA ALA A 417 -9.29 -5.28 -0.37
C ALA A 417 -7.87 -5.02 0.16
N PRO A 418 -7.38 -5.80 1.15
CA PRO A 418 -6.09 -5.59 1.79
C PRO A 418 -4.91 -5.73 0.84
N ASP A 419 -3.81 -5.01 1.11
CA ASP A 419 -2.55 -5.22 0.40
C ASP A 419 -2.03 -6.64 0.64
N GLU A 420 -1.27 -7.17 -0.33
CA GLU A 420 -0.50 -8.38 -0.14
C GLU A 420 0.61 -8.14 0.90
N VAL A 421 0.39 -8.58 2.13
CA VAL A 421 1.42 -8.54 3.17
C VAL A 421 2.41 -9.68 2.90
N GLY A 422 3.62 -9.33 2.44
CA GLY A 422 4.71 -10.31 2.30
C GLY A 422 4.94 -11.04 3.62
N GLN A 423 4.85 -12.39 3.61
CA GLN A 423 5.22 -13.17 4.78
C GLN A 423 6.68 -12.83 5.14
N PRO A 424 6.99 -12.54 6.41
CA PRO A 424 8.38 -12.39 6.82
C PRO A 424 9.09 -13.69 6.50
N ALA A 425 10.15 -13.63 5.69
CA ALA A 425 10.96 -14.78 5.35
C ALA A 425 11.32 -15.52 6.64
N GLU A 426 10.92 -16.79 6.74
CA GLU A 426 11.41 -17.69 7.79
C GLU A 426 12.94 -17.62 7.75
N VAL A 427 13.52 -17.01 8.78
CA VAL A 427 14.94 -17.12 9.03
C VAL A 427 15.17 -18.58 9.38
N ALA A 428 15.62 -19.36 8.39
CA ALA A 428 15.98 -20.75 8.58
C ALA A 428 16.97 -20.85 9.75
N ALA A 429 16.59 -21.64 10.75
CA ALA A 429 17.36 -21.92 11.95
C ALA A 429 18.66 -22.67 11.65
#